data_AF-A0A922CZ17-F1
#
_entry.id   AF-A0A922CZ17-F1
#
_cell.length_a   1.000
_cell.length_b   1.000
_cell.length_c   1.000
_cell.angle_alpha   90.00
_cell.angle_beta   90.00
_cell.angle_gamma   90.00
#
_symmetry.space_group_name_H-M   'P 1'
#
loop_
_entity.id
_entity.type
_entity.pdbx_description
1 polymer ?
#
loop_
_entity_poly.entity_id
_entity_poly.type
_entity_poly.pdbx_seq_one_letter_code
_entity_poly.pdbx_strand_id
1 'polypeptide(L)'
;ERLSNEEVTRLSDVRNLVNQLYEALNVREHQIRKERELRAQLEKLSTELQPLEEKRMALEVETSRKTSALTWVGLGLMGVQFGVLARLTWWEYSWDIMEPVTYFVTYGTAMAAYAYFVLTKQEYVLPDVKDRQHLLTLHKKAKKIGLDINQYNSLKDEIDKLEKDLARLRDPLQIHLPSSYVEKGVDDKRSPLTKIKDMLEETSKKMKIT
;
A
#
# COMPACT_ATOMS: atom_id res chain seq x y z
N GLU A 1 37.04 -34.81 17.04
CA GLU A 1 38.51 -34.99 16.96
C GLU A 1 39.22 -33.66 16.69
N ARG A 2 40.51 -33.53 17.04
CA ARG A 2 41.37 -32.40 16.64
C ARG A 2 41.91 -32.68 15.24
N LEU A 3 41.70 -31.77 14.30
CA LEU A 3 42.20 -31.85 12.91
C LEU A 3 43.72 -32.07 12.88
N SER A 4 44.19 -32.94 11.98
CA SER A 4 45.62 -33.22 11.79
C SER A 4 46.33 -32.00 11.20
N ASN A 5 47.59 -31.76 11.58
CA ASN A 5 48.40 -30.62 11.08
C ASN A 5 48.49 -30.61 9.53
N GLU A 6 48.48 -31.78 8.90
CA GLU A 6 48.46 -31.90 7.43
C GLU A 6 47.14 -31.41 6.81
N GLU A 7 46.00 -31.66 7.48
CA GLU A 7 44.69 -31.19 7.04
C GLU A 7 44.57 -29.67 7.18
N VAL A 8 45.15 -29.11 8.25
CA VAL A 8 45.26 -27.66 8.46
C VAL A 8 46.09 -27.01 7.35
N THR A 9 47.17 -27.67 6.91
CA THR A 9 48.05 -27.15 5.85
C THR A 9 47.35 -27.15 4.50
N ARG A 10 46.68 -28.26 4.14
CA ARG A 10 45.87 -28.34 2.90
C ARG A 10 44.72 -27.34 2.87
N LEU A 11 44.05 -27.11 4.00
CA LEU A 11 43.00 -26.10 4.11
C LEU A 11 43.55 -24.68 3.87
N SER A 12 44.78 -24.42 4.28
CA SER A 12 45.43 -23.12 4.06
C SER A 12 45.77 -22.88 2.59
N ASP A 13 46.21 -23.93 1.87
CA ASP A 13 46.48 -23.87 0.43
C ASP A 13 45.22 -23.64 -0.39
N VAL A 14 44.13 -24.34 -0.04
CA VAL A 14 42.81 -24.14 -0.66
C VAL A 14 42.32 -22.70 -0.45
N ARG A 15 42.48 -22.16 0.77
CA ARG A 15 42.12 -20.77 1.07
C ARG A 15 42.94 -19.77 0.25
N ASN A 16 44.23 -20.02 0.08
CA ASN A 16 45.11 -19.16 -0.72
C ASN A 16 44.74 -19.20 -2.21
N LEU A 17 44.41 -20.38 -2.75
CA LEU A 17 43.95 -20.53 -4.12
C LEU A 17 42.61 -19.81 -4.36
N VAL A 18 41.67 -19.92 -3.41
CA VAL A 18 40.38 -19.21 -3.44
C VAL A 18 40.60 -17.70 -3.39
N ASN A 19 41.51 -17.21 -2.56
CA ASN A 19 41.84 -15.78 -2.49
C ASN A 19 42.49 -15.27 -3.78
N GLN A 20 43.42 -16.03 -4.37
CA GLN A 20 43.99 -15.70 -5.67
C GLN A 20 42.93 -15.68 -6.78
N LEU A 21 42.00 -16.63 -6.76
CA LEU A 21 40.87 -16.63 -7.70
C LEU A 21 39.96 -15.42 -7.45
N TYR A 22 39.71 -15.04 -6.20
CA TYR A 22 38.88 -13.90 -5.83
C TYR A 22 39.49 -12.56 -6.28
N GLU A 23 40.81 -12.44 -6.20
CA GLU A 23 41.56 -11.31 -6.76
C GLU A 23 41.59 -11.32 -8.29
N ALA A 24 41.87 -12.47 -8.90
CA ALA A 24 41.92 -12.61 -10.36
C ALA A 24 40.55 -12.37 -11.03
N LEU A 25 39.46 -12.76 -10.36
CA LEU A 25 38.09 -12.54 -10.84
C LEU A 25 37.55 -11.14 -10.49
N ASN A 26 38.35 -10.32 -9.80
CA ASN A 26 38.06 -8.94 -9.39
C ASN A 26 36.62 -8.76 -8.85
N VAL A 27 36.20 -9.68 -7.97
CA VAL A 27 34.80 -9.83 -7.53
C VAL A 27 34.26 -8.54 -6.91
N ARG A 28 35.12 -7.78 -6.22
CA ARG A 28 34.79 -6.47 -5.63
C ARG A 28 34.37 -5.45 -6.68
N GLU A 29 35.10 -5.37 -7.79
CA GLU A 29 34.80 -4.40 -8.84
C GLU A 29 33.54 -4.79 -9.63
N HIS A 30 33.30 -6.09 -9.81
CA HIS A 30 32.06 -6.59 -10.37
C HIS A 30 30.84 -6.36 -9.46
N GLN A 31 31.00 -6.49 -8.14
CA GLN A 31 29.96 -6.17 -7.15
C GLN A 31 29.59 -4.69 -7.19
N ILE A 32 30.59 -3.79 -7.19
CA ILE A 32 30.39 -2.34 -7.29
C ILE A 32 29.69 -1.96 -8.61
N ARG A 33 30.08 -2.61 -9.72
CA ARG A 33 29.45 -2.37 -11.02
C ARG A 33 27.98 -2.81 -11.04
N LYS A 34 27.68 -4.00 -10.49
CA LYS A 34 26.29 -4.47 -10.34
C LYS A 34 25.48 -3.54 -9.46
N GLU A 35 26.02 -3.12 -8.30
CA GLU A 35 25.32 -2.20 -7.41
C GLU A 35 25.01 -0.86 -8.10
N ARG A 36 25.96 -0.32 -8.88
CA ARG A 36 25.70 0.88 -9.70
C ARG A 36 24.62 0.67 -10.75
N GLU A 37 24.62 -0.49 -11.42
CA GLU A 37 23.62 -0.82 -12.44
C GLU A 37 22.23 -0.96 -11.83
N LEU A 38 22.09 -1.67 -10.70
CA LEU A 38 20.83 -1.80 -9.97
C LEU A 38 20.33 -0.43 -9.48
N ARG A 39 21.22 0.42 -8.94
CA ARG A 39 20.87 1.79 -8.53
C ARG A 39 20.41 2.64 -9.71
N ALA A 40 21.07 2.55 -10.86
CA ALA A 40 20.69 3.30 -12.06
C ALA A 40 19.34 2.83 -12.61
N GLN A 41 19.03 1.54 -12.52
CA GLN A 41 17.71 1.00 -12.88
C GLN A 41 16.64 1.50 -11.91
N LEU A 42 16.90 1.44 -10.60
CA LEU A 42 16.00 1.95 -9.56
C LEU A 42 15.68 3.45 -9.77
N GLU A 43 16.69 4.26 -10.06
CA GLU A 43 16.52 5.69 -10.31
C GLU A 43 15.67 5.97 -11.55
N LYS A 44 15.84 5.19 -12.63
CA LYS A 44 14.99 5.29 -13.83
C LYS A 44 13.53 4.92 -13.53
N LEU A 45 13.29 3.79 -12.87
CA LEU A 45 11.93 3.36 -12.52
C LEU A 45 11.25 4.36 -11.56
N SER A 46 12.00 4.90 -10.59
CA SER A 46 11.52 5.94 -9.67
C SER A 46 11.14 7.23 -10.40
N THR A 47 11.96 7.65 -11.37
CA THR A 47 11.68 8.83 -12.21
C THR A 47 10.41 8.66 -13.04
N GLU A 48 10.17 7.44 -13.56
CA GLU A 48 8.95 7.12 -14.30
C GLU A 48 7.72 7.05 -13.38
N LEU A 49 7.91 6.71 -12.10
CA LEU A 49 6.85 6.63 -11.10
C LEU A 49 6.42 7.99 -10.53
N GLN A 50 7.34 8.96 -10.46
CA GLN A 50 7.07 10.33 -10.00
C GLN A 50 5.85 11.01 -10.64
N PRO A 51 5.67 11.06 -11.98
CA PRO A 51 4.51 11.72 -12.59
C PRO A 51 3.18 10.99 -12.29
N LEU A 52 3.21 9.70 -11.95
CA LEU A 52 2.04 8.97 -11.49
C LEU A 52 1.68 9.31 -10.04
N GLU A 53 2.68 9.43 -9.17
CA GLU A 53 2.50 9.85 -7.77
C GLU A 53 2.03 11.30 -7.67
N GLU A 54 2.56 12.20 -8.50
CA GLU A 54 2.15 13.60 -8.52
C GLU A 54 0.67 13.75 -8.89
N LYS A 55 0.21 13.00 -9.90
CA LYS A 55 -1.23 12.93 -10.26
C LYS A 55 -2.07 12.39 -9.11
N ARG A 56 -1.60 11.37 -8.38
CA ARG A 56 -2.28 10.83 -7.21
C ARG A 56 -2.40 11.87 -6.09
N MET A 57 -1.29 12.56 -5.78
CA MET A 57 -1.25 13.60 -4.76
C MET A 57 -2.16 14.78 -5.11
N ALA A 58 -2.19 15.21 -6.37
CA ALA A 58 -3.09 16.27 -6.82
C ALA A 58 -4.58 15.90 -6.60
N LEU A 59 -4.96 14.65 -6.90
CA LEU A 59 -6.29 14.12 -6.62
C LEU A 59 -6.61 14.09 -5.12
N GLU A 60 -5.65 13.68 -4.29
CA GLU A 60 -5.81 13.63 -2.84
C GLU A 60 -6.05 15.03 -2.25
N VAL A 61 -5.27 16.02 -2.70
CA VAL A 61 -5.45 17.43 -2.33
C VAL A 61 -6.80 17.98 -2.79
N GLU A 62 -7.26 17.61 -3.99
CA GLU A 62 -8.58 18.05 -4.47
C GLU A 62 -9.71 17.44 -3.62
N THR A 63 -9.61 16.17 -3.25
CA THR A 63 -10.61 15.50 -2.40
C THR A 63 -10.63 16.02 -0.98
N SER A 64 -9.46 16.34 -0.40
CA SER A 64 -9.37 16.90 0.95
C SER A 64 -9.96 18.31 1.00
N ARG A 65 -9.71 19.15 0.00
CA ARG A 65 -10.33 20.49 -0.11
C ARG A 65 -11.86 20.42 -0.20
N LYS A 66 -12.40 19.49 -1.01
CA LYS A 66 -13.85 19.29 -1.12
C LYS A 66 -14.47 18.85 0.20
N THR A 67 -13.80 17.94 0.91
CA THR A 67 -14.26 17.45 2.22
C THR A 67 -14.28 18.59 3.24
N SER A 68 -13.19 19.35 3.34
CA SER A 68 -13.09 20.50 4.22
C SER A 68 -14.13 21.58 3.89
N ALA A 69 -14.30 21.92 2.61
CA ALA A 69 -15.30 22.89 2.18
C ALA A 69 -16.71 22.47 2.58
N LEU A 70 -17.03 21.18 2.44
CA LEU A 70 -18.33 20.67 2.81
C LEU A 70 -18.56 20.68 4.32
N THR A 71 -17.54 20.38 5.12
CA THR A 71 -17.60 20.51 6.59
C THR A 71 -17.91 21.95 7.00
N TRP A 72 -17.27 22.94 6.36
CA TRP A 72 -17.56 24.37 6.59
C TRP A 72 -18.98 24.77 6.16
N VAL A 73 -19.47 24.25 5.03
CA VAL A 73 -20.85 24.47 4.59
C VAL A 73 -21.85 23.86 5.58
N GLY A 74 -21.59 22.65 6.08
CA GLY A 74 -22.42 22.01 7.10
C GLY A 74 -22.48 22.83 8.40
N LEU A 75 -21.34 23.35 8.85
CA LEU A 75 -21.26 24.23 10.01
C LEU A 75 -22.05 25.52 9.81
N GLY A 76 -21.93 26.15 8.64
CA GLY A 76 -22.70 27.33 8.26
C GLY A 76 -24.20 27.07 8.24
N LEU A 77 -24.64 25.94 7.67
CA LEU A 77 -26.03 25.53 7.62
C LEU A 77 -26.61 25.34 9.03
N MET A 78 -25.87 24.68 9.93
CA MET A 78 -26.26 24.53 11.34
C MET A 78 -26.40 25.89 12.04
N GLY A 79 -25.49 26.83 11.76
CA GLY A 79 -25.56 28.20 12.30
C GLY A 79 -26.77 28.98 11.79
N VAL A 80 -27.08 28.88 10.49
CA VAL A 80 -28.28 29.49 9.89
C VAL A 80 -29.55 28.86 10.47
N GLN A 81 -29.60 27.53 10.60
CA GLN A 81 -30.72 26.83 11.24
C GLN A 81 -30.98 27.36 12.66
N PHE A 82 -29.92 27.51 13.46
CA PHE A 82 -30.03 28.07 14.81
C PHE A 82 -30.47 29.54 14.82
N GLY A 83 -29.90 30.37 13.93
CA GLY A 83 -30.23 31.80 13.85
C GLY A 83 -31.67 32.06 13.40
N VAL A 84 -32.18 31.29 12.44
CA VAL A 84 -33.58 31.36 12.00
C VAL A 84 -34.52 31.00 13.14
N LEU A 85 -34.25 29.90 13.85
CA LEU A 85 -35.06 29.50 15.01
C LEU A 85 -35.01 30.57 16.12
N ALA A 86 -33.84 31.13 16.43
CA ALA A 86 -33.68 32.20 17.41
C ALA A 86 -34.43 33.49 17.02
N ARG A 87 -34.47 33.82 15.72
CA ARG A 87 -35.18 35.00 15.23
C ARG A 87 -36.70 34.80 15.22
N LEU A 88 -37.19 33.59 14.95
CA LEU A 88 -38.63 33.28 15.05
C LEU A 88 -39.11 33.24 16.51
N THR A 89 -38.32 32.67 17.42
CA THR A 89 -38.70 32.54 18.85
C THR A 89 -38.77 33.87 19.61
N TRP A 90 -38.03 34.90 19.17
CA TRP A 90 -37.95 36.18 19.90
C TRP A 90 -38.81 37.31 19.36
N TRP A 91 -39.27 37.23 18.11
CA TRP A 91 -39.93 38.35 17.45
C TRP A 91 -41.33 38.02 16.92
N GLU A 92 -41.59 36.76 16.53
CA GLU A 92 -42.80 36.43 15.75
C GLU A 92 -43.74 35.45 16.47
N TYR A 93 -43.22 34.49 17.23
CA TYR A 93 -44.04 33.46 17.89
C TYR A 93 -43.57 33.14 19.32
N SER A 94 -44.52 33.09 20.25
CA SER A 94 -44.32 32.56 21.60
C SER A 94 -43.82 31.11 21.53
N TRP A 95 -43.02 30.71 22.52
CA TRP A 95 -42.33 29.41 22.61
C TRP A 95 -43.22 28.18 22.36
N ASP A 96 -44.52 28.28 22.63
CA ASP A 96 -45.55 27.24 22.47
C ASP A 96 -45.77 26.80 21.00
N ILE A 97 -45.60 27.70 20.02
CA ILE A 97 -45.75 27.36 18.59
C ILE A 97 -44.47 26.73 18.00
N MET A 98 -43.33 26.88 18.68
CA MET A 98 -42.03 26.43 18.17
C MET A 98 -41.71 24.96 18.47
N GLU A 99 -42.42 24.33 19.41
CA GLU A 99 -42.25 22.93 19.79
C GLU A 99 -42.40 21.95 18.59
N PRO A 100 -43.48 21.99 17.79
CA PRO A 100 -43.59 21.10 16.62
C PRO A 100 -42.61 21.47 15.49
N VAL A 101 -42.32 22.76 15.30
CA VAL A 101 -41.46 23.24 14.20
C VAL A 101 -40.01 22.80 14.40
N THR A 102 -39.50 22.96 15.62
CA THR A 102 -38.12 22.56 15.97
C THR A 102 -37.94 21.04 15.88
N TYR A 103 -38.97 20.26 16.21
CA TYR A 103 -38.97 18.80 16.06
C TYR A 103 -38.80 18.39 14.58
N PHE A 104 -39.62 18.92 13.68
CA PHE A 104 -39.52 18.61 12.24
C PHE A 104 -38.20 19.05 11.62
N VAL A 105 -37.69 20.23 12.00
CA VAL A 105 -36.40 20.72 11.51
C VAL A 105 -35.26 19.82 11.99
N THR A 106 -35.25 19.46 13.27
CA THR A 106 -34.20 18.58 13.83
C THR A 106 -34.23 17.20 13.18
N TYR A 107 -35.41 16.61 13.05
CA TYR A 107 -35.58 15.32 12.41
C TYR A 107 -35.23 15.36 10.91
N GLY A 108 -35.62 16.44 10.21
CA GLY A 108 -35.28 16.67 8.81
C GLY A 108 -33.77 16.83 8.58
N THR A 109 -33.09 17.60 9.44
CA THR A 109 -31.63 17.75 9.40
C THR A 109 -30.93 16.43 9.69
N ALA A 110 -31.39 15.66 10.68
CA ALA A 110 -30.85 14.33 10.96
C ALA A 110 -31.03 13.36 9.79
N MET A 111 -32.21 13.38 9.16
CA MET A 111 -32.51 12.56 7.98
C MET A 111 -31.67 12.98 6.76
N ALA A 112 -31.47 14.29 6.55
CA ALA A 112 -30.61 14.80 5.49
C ALA A 112 -29.14 14.44 5.72
N ALA A 113 -28.65 14.53 6.97
CA ALA A 113 -27.31 14.09 7.34
C ALA A 113 -27.12 12.59 7.12
N TYR A 114 -28.13 11.77 7.45
CA TYR A 114 -28.12 10.34 7.19
C TYR A 114 -28.17 10.01 5.69
N ALA A 115 -29.03 10.69 4.92
CA ALA A 115 -29.10 10.52 3.47
C ALA A 115 -27.78 10.94 2.81
N TYR A 116 -27.17 12.03 3.27
CA TYR A 116 -25.85 12.47 2.84
C TYR A 116 -24.77 11.42 3.19
N PHE A 117 -24.80 10.86 4.41
CA PHE A 117 -23.89 9.78 4.80
C PHE A 117 -24.04 8.54 3.90
N VAL A 118 -25.28 8.11 3.62
CA VAL A 118 -25.57 6.98 2.73
C VAL A 118 -25.13 7.25 1.30
N LEU A 119 -25.34 8.47 0.79
CA LEU A 119 -24.98 8.87 -0.57
C LEU A 119 -23.46 9.03 -0.74
N THR A 120 -22.80 9.62 0.26
CA THR A 120 -21.36 9.91 0.22
C THR A 120 -20.53 8.70 0.60
N LYS A 121 -21.12 7.68 1.23
CA LYS A 121 -20.46 6.45 1.66
C LYS A 121 -19.12 6.72 2.36
N GLN A 122 -19.12 7.67 3.30
CA GLN A 122 -17.94 7.96 4.11
C GLN A 122 -17.80 6.87 5.19
N GLU A 123 -17.28 5.72 4.73
CA GLU A 123 -16.66 4.61 5.46
C GLU A 123 -17.16 4.26 6.86
N TYR A 124 -18.09 3.31 6.93
CA TYR A 124 -18.10 2.32 8.00
C TYR A 124 -18.49 0.96 7.43
N VAL A 125 -17.69 0.42 6.51
CA VAL A 125 -17.94 -0.89 5.91
C VAL A 125 -16.67 -1.71 5.90
N LEU A 126 -16.81 -2.93 6.43
CA LEU A 126 -15.89 -4.04 6.57
C LEU A 126 -14.69 -4.04 5.57
N PRO A 127 -13.43 -4.20 6.05
CA PRO A 127 -12.23 -4.07 5.23
C PRO A 127 -12.20 -4.95 3.97
N ASP A 128 -12.76 -6.17 4.01
CA ASP A 128 -12.73 -7.10 2.87
C ASP A 128 -13.58 -6.66 1.66
N VAL A 129 -14.69 -5.94 1.89
CA VAL A 129 -15.58 -5.50 0.79
C VAL A 129 -15.08 -4.17 0.20
N LYS A 130 -14.38 -3.38 1.02
CA LYS A 130 -13.73 -2.12 0.64
C LYS A 130 -12.68 -2.37 -0.43
N ASP A 131 -11.85 -3.40 -0.29
CA ASP A 131 -10.79 -3.70 -1.27
C ASP A 131 -11.36 -3.93 -2.66
N ARG A 132 -12.45 -4.70 -2.78
CA ARG A 132 -13.03 -5.00 -4.09
C ARG A 132 -13.63 -3.77 -4.78
N GLN A 133 -14.45 -2.98 -4.08
CA GLN A 133 -15.07 -1.79 -4.68
C GLN A 133 -14.06 -0.66 -4.89
N HIS A 134 -13.11 -0.50 -3.98
CA HIS A 134 -12.01 0.44 -4.13
C HIS A 134 -11.18 0.09 -5.36
N LEU A 135 -10.77 -1.17 -5.51
CA LEU A 135 -9.98 -1.65 -6.64
C LEU A 135 -10.74 -1.49 -7.97
N LEU A 136 -12.05 -1.79 -8.00
CA LEU A 136 -12.89 -1.52 -9.18
C LEU A 136 -13.00 -0.03 -9.52
N THR A 137 -13.13 0.84 -8.51
CA THR A 137 -13.24 2.29 -8.69
C THR A 137 -11.91 2.90 -9.11
N LEU A 138 -10.82 2.40 -8.55
CA LEU A 138 -9.45 2.77 -8.89
C LEU A 138 -9.15 2.34 -10.33
N HIS A 139 -9.50 1.12 -10.73
CA HIS A 139 -9.42 0.68 -12.13
C HIS A 139 -10.24 1.54 -13.09
N LYS A 140 -11.48 1.91 -12.72
CA LYS A 140 -12.30 2.81 -13.54
C LYS A 140 -11.71 4.22 -13.64
N LYS A 141 -11.19 4.77 -12.54
CA LYS A 141 -10.58 6.11 -12.51
C LYS A 141 -9.24 6.14 -13.24
N ALA A 142 -8.40 5.12 -13.07
CA ALA A 142 -7.13 5.02 -13.77
C ALA A 142 -7.31 4.82 -15.27
N LYS A 143 -8.32 4.03 -15.68
CA LYS A 143 -8.71 3.91 -17.10
C LYS A 143 -9.16 5.24 -17.71
N LYS A 144 -9.76 6.14 -16.92
CA LYS A 144 -10.11 7.51 -17.38
C LYS A 144 -8.89 8.43 -17.52
N ILE A 145 -7.82 8.17 -16.77
CA ILE A 145 -6.59 8.97 -16.75
C ILE A 145 -5.53 8.40 -17.72
N GLY A 146 -5.81 7.23 -18.34
CA GLY A 146 -4.85 6.52 -19.19
C GLY A 146 -3.68 5.93 -18.40
N LEU A 147 -3.87 5.74 -17.10
CA LEU A 147 -2.86 5.21 -16.19
C LEU A 147 -3.01 3.68 -16.15
N ASP A 148 -2.07 2.95 -16.75
CA ASP A 148 -2.06 1.49 -16.63
C ASP A 148 -1.64 1.10 -15.20
N ILE A 149 -2.63 0.87 -14.33
CA ILE A 149 -2.39 0.39 -12.95
C ILE A 149 -1.55 -0.88 -12.94
N ASN A 150 -1.73 -1.74 -13.93
CA ASN A 150 -0.95 -2.98 -14.03
C ASN A 150 0.52 -2.68 -14.27
N GLN A 151 0.85 -1.69 -15.13
CA GLN A 151 2.23 -1.26 -15.30
C GLN A 151 2.76 -0.60 -14.04
N TYR A 152 2.00 0.30 -13.41
CA TYR A 152 2.40 0.94 -12.15
C TYR A 152 2.69 -0.06 -11.03
N ASN A 153 1.80 -1.04 -10.82
CA ASN A 153 2.01 -2.09 -9.83
C ASN A 153 3.21 -2.97 -10.18
N SER A 154 3.39 -3.31 -11.46
CA SER A 154 4.56 -4.09 -11.91
C SER A 154 5.86 -3.33 -11.67
N LEU A 155 5.88 -2.02 -12.00
CA LEU A 155 7.03 -1.13 -11.78
C LEU A 155 7.34 -1.01 -10.28
N LYS A 156 6.31 -0.90 -9.44
CA LYS A 156 6.45 -0.85 -7.99
C LYS A 156 6.97 -2.16 -7.41
N ASP A 157 6.46 -3.30 -7.88
CA ASP A 157 6.95 -4.63 -7.49
C ASP A 157 8.41 -4.84 -7.93
N GLU A 158 8.80 -4.31 -9.09
CA GLU A 158 10.17 -4.36 -9.60
C GLU A 158 11.12 -3.49 -8.76
N ILE A 159 10.71 -2.26 -8.41
CA ILE A 159 11.42 -1.38 -7.45
C ILE A 159 11.60 -2.11 -6.11
N ASP A 160 10.54 -2.68 -5.55
CA ASP A 160 10.59 -3.41 -4.26
C ASP A 160 11.55 -4.61 -4.30
N LYS A 161 11.64 -5.30 -5.45
CA LYS A 161 12.60 -6.40 -5.66
C LYS A 161 14.02 -5.86 -5.75
N LEU A 162 14.26 -4.82 -6.54
CA LEU A 162 15.55 -4.16 -6.68
C LEU A 162 16.06 -3.60 -5.34
N GLU A 163 15.19 -2.99 -4.54
CA GLU A 163 15.54 -2.51 -3.19
C GLU A 163 15.90 -3.65 -2.25
N LYS A 164 15.15 -4.77 -2.27
CA LYS A 164 15.48 -5.96 -1.48
C LYS A 164 16.82 -6.56 -1.90
N ASP A 165 17.10 -6.62 -3.20
CA ASP A 165 18.37 -7.13 -3.72
C ASP A 165 19.55 -6.20 -3.39
N LEU A 166 19.35 -4.88 -3.43
CA LEU A 166 20.34 -3.91 -2.99
C LEU A 166 20.57 -3.99 -1.47
N ALA A 167 19.50 -4.14 -0.68
CA ALA A 167 19.59 -4.34 0.77
C ALA A 167 20.36 -5.62 1.13
N ARG A 168 20.17 -6.70 0.37
CA ARG A 168 20.95 -7.95 0.51
C ARG A 168 22.43 -7.76 0.19
N LEU A 169 22.76 -7.05 -0.89
CA LEU A 169 24.15 -6.76 -1.28
C LEU A 169 24.88 -5.90 -0.23
N ARG A 170 24.13 -5.10 0.55
CA ARG A 170 24.67 -4.25 1.62
C ARG A 170 24.85 -4.98 2.96
N ASP A 171 24.24 -6.17 3.15
CA ASP A 171 24.32 -6.92 4.41
C ASP A 171 25.70 -7.60 4.55
N PRO A 172 26.56 -7.16 5.49
CA PRO A 172 27.92 -7.68 5.64
C PRO A 172 27.98 -9.18 5.95
N LEU A 173 26.88 -9.78 6.42
CA LEU A 173 26.79 -11.21 6.70
C LEU A 173 26.43 -12.05 5.46
N GLN A 174 25.93 -11.42 4.37
CA GLN A 174 25.42 -12.11 3.18
C GLN A 174 26.19 -11.81 1.87
N ILE A 175 27.18 -10.90 1.91
CA ILE A 175 27.99 -10.46 0.75
C ILE A 175 28.57 -11.60 -0.12
N HIS A 176 28.80 -12.79 0.46
CA HIS A 176 29.46 -13.91 -0.21
C HIS A 176 28.54 -15.06 -0.63
N LEU A 177 27.22 -14.99 -0.38
CA LEU A 177 26.31 -16.09 -0.71
C LEU A 177 25.70 -15.94 -2.13
N PRO A 178 25.74 -16.99 -2.97
CA PRO A 178 25.05 -16.97 -4.26
C PRO A 178 23.53 -16.90 -4.06
N SER A 179 22.88 -16.04 -4.87
CA SER A 179 21.44 -15.74 -4.85
C SER A 179 20.53 -16.98 -4.81
N SER A 180 20.96 -18.09 -5.42
CA SER A 180 20.20 -19.35 -5.52
C SER A 180 19.97 -20.08 -4.18
N TYR A 181 20.75 -19.80 -3.13
CA TYR A 181 20.62 -20.50 -1.85
C TYR A 181 19.53 -19.93 -0.93
N VAL A 182 19.10 -18.68 -1.15
CA VAL A 182 18.17 -17.99 -0.22
C VAL A 182 16.72 -17.99 -0.71
N GLU A 183 16.45 -18.17 -2.00
CA GLU A 183 15.05 -18.35 -2.48
C GLU A 183 14.33 -19.50 -1.76
N LYS A 184 15.06 -20.57 -1.42
CA LYS A 184 14.52 -21.69 -0.63
C LYS A 184 14.10 -21.32 0.80
N GLY A 185 14.62 -20.24 1.38
CA GLY A 185 14.26 -19.80 2.73
C GLY A 185 13.10 -18.81 2.79
N VAL A 186 12.74 -18.17 1.66
CA VAL A 186 11.65 -17.19 1.61
C VAL A 186 10.31 -17.84 1.26
N ASP A 187 10.32 -18.98 0.56
CA ASP A 187 9.09 -19.73 0.24
C ASP A 187 8.46 -20.40 1.48
N ASP A 188 9.17 -20.46 2.62
CA ASP A 188 8.60 -20.89 3.91
C ASP A 188 7.77 -19.77 4.61
N LYS A 189 7.80 -18.54 4.07
CA LYS A 189 6.89 -17.45 4.45
C LYS A 189 5.71 -17.29 3.48
N ARG A 190 5.19 -18.39 2.91
CA ARG A 190 3.87 -18.36 2.27
C ARG A 190 2.85 -17.85 3.30
N SER A 191 2.24 -16.70 3.00
CA SER A 191 1.19 -16.08 3.80
C SER A 191 0.17 -17.15 4.23
N PRO A 192 -0.33 -17.15 5.47
CA PRO A 192 -1.33 -18.12 5.93
C PRO A 192 -2.56 -18.18 5.00
N LEU A 193 -2.86 -17.07 4.30
CA LEU A 193 -3.90 -17.00 3.27
C LEU A 193 -3.64 -17.90 2.05
N THR A 194 -2.40 -18.05 1.59
CA THR A 194 -2.08 -18.92 0.45
C THR A 194 -2.21 -20.39 0.85
N LYS A 195 -1.81 -20.77 2.08
CA LYS A 195 -2.05 -22.12 2.61
C LYS A 195 -3.54 -22.45 2.71
N ILE A 196 -4.36 -21.49 3.17
CA ILE A 196 -5.82 -21.67 3.27
C ILE A 196 -6.45 -21.82 1.88
N LYS A 197 -5.99 -21.05 0.88
CA LYS A 197 -6.48 -21.14 -0.50
C LYS A 197 -6.13 -22.49 -1.13
N ASP A 198 -4.90 -22.97 -0.96
CA ASP A 198 -4.46 -24.28 -1.44
C ASP A 198 -5.24 -25.42 -0.76
N MET A 199 -5.49 -25.32 0.55
CA MET A 199 -6.34 -26.27 1.28
C MET A 199 -7.78 -26.28 0.75
N LEU A 200 -8.37 -25.12 0.45
CA LEU A 200 -9.72 -25.02 -0.10
C LEU A 200 -9.82 -25.61 -1.52
N GLU A 201 -8.83 -25.36 -2.37
CA GLU A 201 -8.75 -25.97 -3.70
C GLU A 201 -8.58 -27.48 -3.62
N GLU A 202 -7.75 -27.99 -2.71
CA GLU A 202 -7.55 -29.42 -2.53
C GLU A 202 -8.83 -30.11 -2.00
N THR A 203 -9.54 -29.46 -1.09
CA THR A 203 -10.82 -29.95 -0.55
C THR A 203 -11.91 -29.94 -1.63
N SER A 204 -11.98 -28.88 -2.44
CA SER A 204 -12.90 -28.79 -3.58
C SER A 204 -12.63 -29.87 -4.63
N LYS A 205 -11.35 -30.18 -4.87
CA LYS A 205 -10.94 -31.23 -5.80
C LYS A 205 -11.28 -32.62 -5.28
N LYS A 206 -11.14 -32.89 -3.98
CA LYS A 206 -11.57 -34.14 -3.35
C LYS A 206 -13.09 -34.34 -3.39
N MET A 207 -13.88 -33.28 -3.16
CA MET A 207 -15.35 -33.36 -3.28
C MET A 207 -15.83 -33.54 -4.71
N LYS A 208 -15.04 -33.19 -5.74
CA LYS A 208 -15.38 -33.43 -7.15
C LYS A 208 -15.08 -34.84 -7.63
N ILE A 209 -14.31 -35.61 -6.85
CA ILE A 209 -13.84 -36.96 -7.21
C ILE A 209 -14.61 -38.04 -6.41
N THR A 210 -15.54 -37.63 -5.54
CA THR A 210 -16.49 -38.52 -4.84
C THR A 210 -17.88 -38.29 -5.41
#